data_AF-A0AAE1FRC1-F1
#
_entry.id   AF-A0AAE1FRC1-F1
#
_cell.length_a   1.000
_cell.length_b   1.000
_cell.length_c   1.000
_cell.angle_alpha   90.00
_cell.angle_beta   90.00
_cell.angle_gamma   90.00
#
_symmetry.space_group_name_H-M   'P 1'
#
loop_
_entity.id
_entity.type
_entity.pdbx_description
1 polymer ?
#
loop_
_entity_poly.entity_id
_entity_poly.type
_entity_poly.pdbx_seq_one_letter_code
_entity_poly.pdbx_strand_id
1 'polypeptide(L)'
;MLRAVAAELQHIQLGVGTPLGCEAALHAVREFTTTHDGHHEHIIVKVDMANAFNSISRKAVLENVIRRFPAAMPMVSKAYSHPTPLQLGSAHLWSQQGVQQGDLMGPLLFALAIDPVIRSLTYP
;
A
#
# COMPACT_ATOMS: atom_id res chain seq x y z
N MET A 1 15.15 -0.02 -11.15
CA MET A 1 14.65 -0.99 -10.17
C MET A 1 13.40 -0.49 -9.44
N LEU A 2 13.44 0.62 -8.69
CA LEU A 2 12.24 1.21 -8.04
C LEU A 2 11.08 1.45 -9.02
N ARG A 3 11.37 2.04 -10.20
CA ARG A 3 10.38 2.26 -11.25
C ARG A 3 9.77 0.98 -11.82
N ALA A 4 10.53 -0.12 -11.87
CA ALA A 4 10.03 -1.39 -12.40
C ALA A 4 9.02 -2.02 -11.44
N VAL A 5 9.31 -1.99 -10.14
CA VAL A 5 8.40 -2.48 -9.09
C VAL A 5 7.14 -1.60 -9.00
N ALA A 6 7.29 -0.28 -9.13
CA ALA A 6 6.13 0.60 -9.21
C ALA A 6 5.28 0.29 -10.47
N ALA A 7 5.91 0.05 -11.62
CA ALA A 7 5.21 -0.32 -12.85
C ALA A 7 4.45 -1.65 -12.74
N GLU A 8 4.99 -2.62 -11.99
CA GLU A 8 4.31 -3.89 -11.69
C GLU A 8 2.99 -3.68 -10.93
N LEU A 9 2.92 -2.67 -10.08
CA LEU A 9 1.75 -2.33 -9.27
C LEU A 9 0.70 -1.50 -10.01
N GLN A 10 1.05 -0.89 -11.14
CA GLN A 10 0.17 -0.01 -11.91
C GLN A 10 -1.13 -0.72 -12.34
N HIS A 11 -2.13 0.07 -12.73
CA HIS A 11 -3.50 -0.31 -13.11
C HIS A 11 -4.42 -0.70 -11.94
N ILE A 12 -3.88 -1.32 -10.88
CA ILE A 12 -4.63 -1.63 -9.66
C ILE A 12 -4.25 -0.64 -8.54
N GLN A 13 -2.94 -0.46 -8.31
CA GLN A 13 -2.44 0.51 -7.36
C GLN A 13 -2.23 1.86 -8.05
N LEU A 14 -2.96 2.87 -7.58
CA LEU A 14 -2.93 4.22 -8.17
C LEU A 14 -2.17 5.23 -7.29
N GLY A 15 -1.84 4.89 -6.04
CA GLY A 15 -1.21 5.80 -5.08
C GLY A 15 0.32 5.88 -5.13
N VAL A 16 1.00 5.00 -5.88
CA VAL A 16 2.47 4.96 -5.92
C VAL A 16 2.96 4.77 -7.35
N GLY A 17 3.74 5.74 -7.86
CA GLY A 17 4.40 5.61 -9.18
C GLY A 17 3.45 5.60 -10.37
N THR A 18 2.20 6.02 -10.19
CA THR A 18 1.19 6.14 -11.23
C THR A 18 0.95 7.64 -11.51
N PRO A 19 1.37 8.17 -12.67
CA PRO A 19 1.05 9.53 -13.06
C PRO A 19 -0.47 9.74 -13.07
N LEU A 20 -0.95 10.83 -12.47
CA LEU A 20 -2.37 11.18 -12.39
C LEU A 20 -3.26 10.07 -11.78
N GLY A 21 -2.72 9.29 -10.83
CA GLY A 21 -3.42 8.15 -10.26
C GLY A 21 -4.72 8.50 -9.52
N CYS A 22 -4.76 9.65 -8.83
CA CYS A 22 -5.97 10.12 -8.16
C CYS A 22 -7.06 10.49 -9.17
N GLU A 23 -6.69 11.16 -10.26
CA GLU A 23 -7.57 11.55 -11.34
C GLU A 23 -8.10 10.31 -12.07
N ALA A 24 -7.23 9.33 -12.34
CA ALA A 24 -7.63 8.05 -12.93
C ALA A 24 -8.68 7.33 -12.06
N ALA A 25 -8.47 7.28 -10.73
CA ALA A 25 -9.43 6.69 -9.79
C ALA A 25 -10.78 7.43 -9.84
N LEU A 26 -10.74 8.77 -9.81
CA LEU A 26 -11.94 9.61 -9.87
C LEU A 26 -12.72 9.41 -11.16
N HIS A 27 -12.03 9.42 -12.31
CA HIS A 27 -12.66 9.24 -13.61
C HIS A 27 -13.25 7.84 -13.76
N ALA A 28 -12.55 6.79 -13.30
CA ALA A 28 -13.07 5.42 -13.35
C ALA A 28 -14.35 5.24 -12.50
N VAL A 29 -14.36 5.77 -11.27
CA VAL A 29 -15.54 5.72 -10.39
C VAL A 29 -16.70 6.52 -10.99
N ARG A 30 -16.42 7.69 -11.56
CA ARG A 30 -17.45 8.54 -12.18
C ARG A 30 -18.07 7.87 -13.41
N GLU A 31 -17.25 7.28 -14.26
CA GLU A 31 -17.70 6.55 -15.45
C GLU A 31 -18.55 5.35 -15.04
N PHE A 32 -18.08 4.54 -14.09
CA PHE A 32 -18.83 3.38 -13.59
C PHE A 32 -20.19 3.79 -13.01
N THR A 33 -20.25 4.89 -12.26
CA THR A 33 -21.50 5.39 -11.67
C THR A 33 -22.45 5.90 -12.75
N THR A 34 -21.95 6.62 -13.75
CA THR A 34 -22.78 7.19 -14.83
C THR A 34 -23.33 6.11 -15.76
N THR A 35 -22.51 5.12 -16.10
CA THR A 35 -22.88 4.02 -17.01
C THR A 35 -23.90 3.06 -16.42
N HIS A 36 -23.96 2.93 -15.09
CA HIS A 36 -24.89 2.05 -14.38
C HIS A 36 -25.97 2.82 -13.62
N ASP A 37 -26.21 4.09 -13.97
CA ASP A 37 -27.27 4.88 -13.35
C ASP A 37 -28.64 4.21 -13.58
N GLY A 38 -29.41 4.02 -12.51
CA GLY A 38 -30.68 3.28 -12.54
C GLY A 38 -30.56 1.74 -12.54
N HIS A 39 -29.37 1.15 -12.53
CA HIS A 39 -29.16 -0.29 -12.44
C HIS A 39 -28.83 -0.73 -11.00
N HIS A 40 -29.72 -1.50 -10.36
CA HIS A 40 -29.56 -1.92 -8.96
C HIS A 40 -28.63 -3.12 -8.73
N GLU A 41 -28.08 -3.71 -9.79
CA GLU A 41 -27.20 -4.88 -9.72
C GLU A 41 -25.73 -4.50 -9.44
N HIS A 42 -25.41 -3.21 -9.51
CA HIS A 42 -24.05 -2.70 -9.33
C HIS A 42 -23.95 -1.83 -8.09
N ILE A 43 -22.93 -2.09 -7.27
CA ILE A 43 -22.61 -1.31 -6.08
C ILE A 43 -21.14 -0.94 -6.06
N ILE A 44 -20.83 0.21 -5.46
CA ILE A 44 -19.45 0.62 -5.17
C ILE A 44 -19.21 0.43 -3.68
N VAL A 45 -18.19 -0.36 -3.34
CA VAL A 45 -17.76 -0.55 -1.95
C VAL A 45 -16.50 0.26 -1.71
N LYS A 46 -16.57 1.21 -0.77
CA LYS A 46 -15.41 1.96 -0.29
C LYS A 46 -14.92 1.37 1.02
N VAL A 47 -13.66 0.95 1.05
CA VAL A 47 -12.99 0.45 2.25
C VAL A 47 -11.88 1.42 2.63
N ASP A 48 -11.79 1.75 3.92
CA ASP A 48 -10.70 2.55 4.49
C ASP A 48 -10.03 1.75 5.61
N MET A 49 -8.70 1.83 5.68
CA MET A 49 -7.91 1.09 6.67
C MET A 49 -7.53 2.00 7.83
N ALA A 50 -8.08 1.69 9.02
CA ALA A 50 -7.74 2.40 10.24
C ALA A 50 -6.22 2.35 10.52
N ASN A 51 -5.60 3.52 10.60
CA ASN A 51 -4.17 3.69 10.87
C ASN A 51 -3.26 2.87 9.92
N ALA A 52 -3.63 2.82 8.63
CA ALA A 52 -3.08 1.93 7.62
C ALA A 52 -1.55 1.69 7.69
N PHE A 53 -0.77 2.77 7.70
CA PHE A 53 0.70 2.69 7.71
C PHE A 53 1.24 2.02 8.98
N ASN A 54 0.69 2.30 10.15
CA ASN A 54 1.13 1.67 11.41
C ASN A 54 0.57 0.25 11.58
N SER A 55 -0.52 -0.08 10.89
CA SER A 55 -1.23 -1.36 11.02
C SER A 55 -0.71 -2.45 10.07
N ILE A 56 0.01 -2.12 9.00
CA ILE A 56 0.47 -3.15 8.04
C ILE A 56 1.50 -4.10 8.67
N SER A 57 1.43 -5.38 8.34
CA SER A 57 2.36 -6.40 8.87
C SER A 57 3.77 -6.22 8.32
N ARG A 58 4.76 -6.05 9.21
CA ARG A 58 6.18 -6.00 8.81
C ARG A 58 6.66 -7.31 8.19
N LYS A 59 6.10 -8.44 8.62
CA LYS A 59 6.36 -9.75 7.98
C LYS A 59 5.91 -9.72 6.53
N ALA A 60 4.69 -9.28 6.25
CA ALA A 60 4.18 -9.17 4.89
C ALA A 60 5.00 -8.19 4.04
N VAL A 61 5.45 -7.07 4.62
CA VAL A 61 6.37 -6.14 3.95
C VAL A 61 7.67 -6.84 3.56
N LEU A 62 8.35 -7.49 4.51
CA LEU A 62 9.64 -8.15 4.29
C LEU A 62 9.53 -9.29 3.26
N GLU A 63 8.46 -10.10 3.35
CA GLU A 63 8.20 -11.20 2.41
C GLU A 63 7.92 -10.71 0.98
N ASN A 64 7.18 -9.62 0.81
CA ASN A 64 6.95 -9.05 -0.52
C ASN A 64 8.19 -8.34 -1.07
N VAL A 65 8.97 -7.67 -0.21
CA VAL A 65 10.22 -7.01 -0.63
C VAL A 65 11.25 -8.02 -1.11
N ILE A 66 11.49 -9.11 -0.37
CA ILE A 66 12.48 -10.11 -0.81
C ILE A 66 12.07 -10.77 -2.13
N ARG A 67 10.77 -10.96 -2.37
CA ARG A 67 10.25 -11.58 -3.61
C ARG A 67 10.29 -10.63 -4.81
N ARG A 68 9.89 -9.37 -4.62
CA ARG A 68 9.60 -8.43 -5.73
C ARG A 68 10.61 -7.31 -5.88
N PHE A 69 11.29 -6.94 -4.80
CA PHE A 69 12.30 -5.87 -4.78
C PHE A 69 13.54 -6.27 -3.94
N PRO A 70 14.19 -7.41 -4.23
CA PRO A 70 15.21 -8.01 -3.36
C PRO A 70 16.37 -7.06 -3.03
N ALA A 71 16.75 -6.19 -3.95
CA ALA A 71 17.86 -5.27 -3.70
C ALA A 71 17.50 -4.06 -2.81
N ALA A 72 16.24 -3.87 -2.41
CA ALA A 72 15.88 -3.00 -1.29
C ALA A 72 15.98 -3.71 0.07
N MET A 73 16.06 -5.04 0.10
CA MET A 73 16.03 -5.84 1.33
C MET A 73 17.09 -5.44 2.37
N PRO A 74 18.35 -5.13 2.01
CA PRO A 74 19.35 -4.72 3.02
C PRO A 74 18.91 -3.49 3.82
N MET A 75 18.27 -2.52 3.17
CA MET A 75 17.80 -1.30 3.84
C MET A 75 16.49 -1.53 4.59
N VAL A 76 15.53 -2.23 3.95
CA VAL A 76 14.21 -2.50 4.55
C VAL A 76 14.35 -3.39 5.78
N SER A 77 15.18 -4.44 5.73
CA SER A 77 15.43 -5.30 6.89
C SER A 77 16.05 -4.52 8.04
N LYS A 78 17.01 -3.64 7.78
CA LYS A 78 17.60 -2.80 8.84
C LYS A 78 16.57 -1.91 9.52
N ALA A 79 15.59 -1.38 8.77
CA ALA A 79 14.55 -0.51 9.31
C ALA A 79 13.40 -1.26 10.01
N TYR A 80 13.03 -2.45 9.50
CA TYR A 80 11.75 -3.09 9.84
C TYR A 80 11.85 -4.54 10.32
N SER A 81 13.02 -5.17 10.40
CA SER A 81 13.16 -6.57 10.87
C SER A 81 13.03 -6.74 12.38
N HIS A 82 13.24 -5.67 13.16
CA HIS A 82 13.18 -5.70 14.61
C HIS A 82 12.41 -4.49 15.15
N PRO A 83 11.87 -4.56 16.38
CA PRO A 83 11.33 -3.39 17.06
C PRO A 83 12.32 -2.23 17.10
N THR A 84 11.86 -1.01 16.81
CA THR A 84 12.67 0.21 16.88
C THR A 84 12.07 1.19 17.90
N PRO A 85 12.89 1.92 18.67
CA PRO A 85 12.38 2.88 19.64
C PRO A 85 11.84 4.14 18.94
N LEU A 86 10.67 4.60 19.36
CA LEU A 86 10.08 5.89 19.04
C LEU A 86 10.22 6.80 20.25
N GLN A 87 10.91 7.93 20.08
CA GLN A 87 11.07 8.92 21.13
C GLN A 87 9.77 9.71 21.32
N LEU A 88 9.23 9.72 22.54
CA LEU A 88 8.08 10.53 22.92
C LEU A 88 8.44 11.33 24.18
N GLY A 89 9.04 12.51 24.00
CA GLY A 89 9.56 13.30 25.11
C GLY A 89 10.64 12.52 25.87
N SER A 90 10.41 12.25 27.15
CA SER A 90 11.29 11.41 27.99
C SER A 90 10.95 9.92 27.96
N ALA A 91 9.85 9.52 27.33
CA ALA A 91 9.41 8.13 27.23
C ALA A 91 9.74 7.54 25.86
N HIS A 92 9.87 6.21 25.79
CA HIS A 92 10.07 5.47 24.55
C HIS A 92 8.90 4.53 24.30
N LEU A 93 8.41 4.50 23.06
CA LEU A 93 7.47 3.49 22.58
C LEU A 93 8.19 2.57 21.60
N TRP A 94 7.80 1.30 21.53
CA TRP A 94 8.39 0.38 20.56
C TRP A 94 7.54 0.31 19.30
N SER A 95 8.11 0.71 18.16
CA SER A 95 7.53 0.48 16.84
C SER A 95 7.79 -0.95 16.41
N GLN A 96 6.75 -1.78 16.46
CA GLN A 96 6.81 -3.22 16.19
C GLN A 96 6.02 -3.65 14.95
N GLN A 97 5.19 -2.76 14.43
CA GLN A 97 4.32 -2.99 13.28
C GLN A 97 4.37 -1.77 12.36
N GLY A 98 3.91 -1.97 11.13
CA GLY A 98 3.78 -0.89 10.18
C GLY A 98 5.08 -0.44 9.54
N VAL A 99 4.90 0.53 8.66
CA VAL A 99 5.92 1.32 7.98
C VAL A 99 5.77 2.77 8.43
N GLN A 100 6.89 3.48 8.58
CA GLN A 100 6.87 4.82 9.16
C GLN A 100 6.31 5.84 8.16
N GLN A 101 5.39 6.70 8.63
CA GLN A 101 4.92 7.83 7.82
C GLN A 101 6.04 8.88 7.71
N GLY A 102 6.25 9.41 6.51
CA GLY A 102 7.40 10.25 6.18
C GLY A 102 8.65 9.46 5.75
N ASP A 103 8.62 8.12 5.80
CA ASP A 103 9.61 7.29 5.12
C ASP A 103 9.42 7.40 3.60
N LEU A 104 10.51 7.69 2.89
CA LEU A 104 10.56 7.72 1.42
C LEU A 104 10.04 6.41 0.80
N MET A 105 10.35 5.26 1.41
CA MET A 105 9.88 3.96 0.93
C MET A 105 8.55 3.53 1.53
N GLY A 106 8.06 4.19 2.58
CA GLY A 106 6.86 3.79 3.32
C GLY A 106 5.64 3.52 2.42
N PRO A 107 5.26 4.45 1.52
CA PRO A 107 4.13 4.24 0.61
C PRO A 107 4.30 3.02 -0.31
N LEU A 108 5.51 2.82 -0.85
CA LEU A 108 5.78 1.66 -1.71
C LEU A 108 5.75 0.35 -0.92
N LEU A 109 6.33 0.33 0.27
CA LEU A 109 6.33 -0.86 1.13
C LEU A 109 4.91 -1.26 1.54
N PHE A 110 4.07 -0.27 1.87
CA PHE A 110 2.65 -0.49 2.12
C PHE A 110 1.95 -1.06 0.88
N ALA A 111 2.14 -0.42 -0.28
CA ALA A 111 1.55 -0.85 -1.55
C ALA A 111 1.94 -2.29 -1.91
N LEU A 112 3.22 -2.65 -1.76
CA LEU A 112 3.71 -4.02 -2.00
C LEU A 112 3.10 -5.05 -1.06
N ALA A 113 2.92 -4.68 0.22
CA ALA A 113 2.41 -5.59 1.22
C ALA A 113 0.90 -5.87 1.07
N ILE A 114 0.12 -4.86 0.63
CA ILE A 114 -1.34 -4.99 0.45
C ILE A 114 -1.72 -5.57 -0.92
N ASP A 115 -0.88 -5.41 -1.94
CA ASP A 115 -1.17 -5.82 -3.33
C ASP A 115 -1.65 -7.28 -3.48
N PRO A 116 -1.09 -8.30 -2.79
CA PRO A 116 -1.63 -9.66 -2.86
C PRO A 116 -3.09 -9.76 -2.40
N VAL A 117 -3.48 -9.00 -1.37
CA VAL A 117 -4.86 -8.95 -0.87
C VAL A 117 -5.75 -8.29 -1.92
N ILE A 118 -5.34 -7.16 -2.48
CA ILE A 118 -6.14 -6.45 -3.49
C ILE A 118 -6.34 -7.32 -4.74
N ARG A 119 -5.30 -8.01 -5.20
CA ARG A 119 -5.40 -8.91 -6.37
C ARG A 119 -6.23 -10.16 -6.12
N SER A 120 -6.43 -10.54 -4.87
CA SER A 120 -7.35 -11.63 -4.50
C SER A 120 -8.82 -11.22 -4.54
N LEU A 121 -9.12 -9.92 -4.59
CA LEU A 121 -10.48 -9.41 -4.76
C LEU A 121 -10.89 -9.58 -6.21
N THR A 122 -11.41 -10.75 -6.55
CA THR A 122 -12.05 -11.02 -7.84
C THR A 122 -13.53 -10.72 -7.73
N TYR A 123 -14.07 -10.00 -8.72
CA TYR A 123 -15.50 -9.96 -8.99
C TYR A 123 -15.82 -11.07 -10.02
N PRO A 124 -16.97 -11.77 -9.90
CA PRO A 124 -17.40 -12.79 -10.86
C PRO A 124 -17.55 -12.28 -12.31
#